data_AF-A0A955E6R3-F1
#
_entry.id   AF-A0A955E6R3-F1
#
_cell.length_a   1.000
_cell.length_b   1.000
_cell.length_c   1.000
_cell.angle_alpha   90.00
_cell.angle_beta   90.00
_cell.angle_gamma   90.00
#
_symmetry.space_group_name_H-M   'P 1'
#
loop_
_entity.id
_entity.type
_entity.pdbx_description
1 polymer ?
#
loop_
_entity_poly.entity_id
_entity_poly.type
_entity_poly.pdbx_seq_one_letter_code
_entity_poly.pdbx_strand_id
1 'polypeptide(L)'
;MSAISGQLTSSGSGSATQAFEALSSQDFLEVIFTELTAQNPLEPNDTKDLLNQIATIRSIESDLQLADKLENMLRRSEITSASSMVGKFITGTTDNGVDAIGFVDSVSITREGIRMNLSDGSSVALSNVQEIIDTALLGPAQEPGADETPEPVLDQNGDGEVNTDDLNFVLAHIGQSVTPGTLGDVDGNGVVNEDDAAAINEALGG
;
A
#
# COMPACT_ATOMS: atom_id res chain seq x y z
N MET A 1 -33.58 -37.26 19.43
CA MET A 1 -32.86 -37.59 18.19
C MET A 1 -31.38 -37.41 18.47
N SER A 2 -30.64 -38.52 18.53
CA SER A 2 -29.18 -38.52 18.73
C SER A 2 -28.53 -38.44 17.36
N ALA A 3 -27.65 -37.45 17.15
CA ALA A 3 -26.74 -37.43 16.03
C ALA A 3 -25.31 -37.46 16.58
N ILE A 4 -24.65 -38.55 16.22
CA ILE A 4 -23.30 -38.96 16.59
C ILE A 4 -22.30 -38.29 15.64
N SER A 5 -21.15 -37.92 16.22
CA SER A 5 -19.80 -37.96 15.67
C SER A 5 -19.46 -37.18 14.38
N GLY A 6 -18.50 -36.28 14.55
CA GLY A 6 -17.70 -35.70 13.48
C GLY A 6 -16.37 -35.16 14.02
N GLN A 7 -15.69 -35.92 14.88
CA GLN A 7 -14.35 -35.60 15.33
C GLN A 7 -13.36 -35.93 14.21
N LEU A 8 -13.06 -34.92 13.39
CA LEU A 8 -11.98 -34.97 12.40
C LEU A 8 -10.64 -34.94 13.14
N THR A 9 -10.12 -36.13 13.42
CA THR A 9 -8.73 -36.31 13.81
C THR A 9 -7.85 -35.98 12.61
N SER A 10 -7.09 -34.89 12.70
CA SER A 10 -6.00 -34.58 11.77
C SER A 10 -4.90 -35.62 11.94
N SER A 11 -5.02 -36.73 11.21
CA SER A 11 -3.91 -37.65 11.02
C SER A 11 -2.82 -36.90 10.25
N GLY A 12 -1.71 -36.64 10.93
CA GLY A 12 -0.51 -36.09 10.33
C GLY A 12 0.03 -37.05 9.27
N SER A 13 -0.34 -36.80 8.01
CA SER A 13 0.36 -37.34 6.85
C SER A 13 1.60 -36.49 6.58
N GLY A 14 2.57 -36.58 7.49
CA GLY A 14 3.86 -35.90 7.40
C GLY A 14 4.99 -36.88 7.68
N SER A 15 5.18 -37.89 6.82
CA SER A 15 6.32 -38.82 6.94
C SER A 15 6.67 -39.64 5.70
N ALA A 16 5.85 -39.72 4.65
CA ALA A 16 6.24 -40.50 3.46
C ALA A 16 7.07 -39.68 2.45
N THR A 17 6.70 -38.42 2.21
CA THR A 17 7.44 -37.50 1.33
C THR A 17 8.77 -37.04 1.93
N GLN A 18 8.80 -36.80 3.25
CA GLN A 18 10.02 -36.41 3.97
C GLN A 18 11.03 -37.55 4.13
N ALA A 19 10.60 -38.82 4.12
CA ALA A 19 11.51 -39.96 4.21
C ALA A 19 12.32 -40.19 2.92
N PHE A 20 11.80 -39.75 1.76
CA PHE A 20 12.52 -39.81 0.49
C PHE A 20 13.39 -38.56 0.27
N GLU A 21 12.93 -37.38 0.73
CA GLU A 21 13.74 -36.15 0.83
C GLU A 21 14.94 -36.29 1.80
N ALA A 22 14.84 -37.18 2.79
CA ALA A 22 15.91 -37.46 3.75
C ALA A 22 17.02 -38.38 3.21
N LEU A 23 16.83 -39.00 2.04
CA LEU A 23 17.92 -39.69 1.34
C LEU A 23 18.73 -38.65 0.58
N SER A 24 19.79 -38.19 1.22
CA SER A 24 20.73 -37.26 0.60
C SER A 24 21.31 -37.90 -0.66
N SER A 25 21.70 -37.10 -1.65
CA SER A 25 22.41 -37.60 -2.85
C SER A 25 23.63 -38.46 -2.50
N GLN A 26 24.19 -38.32 -1.29
CA GLN A 26 25.33 -39.08 -0.79
C GLN A 26 24.94 -40.50 -0.35
N ASP A 27 23.85 -40.66 0.41
CA ASP A 27 23.36 -41.98 0.84
C ASP A 27 22.94 -42.83 -0.37
N PHE A 28 22.42 -42.17 -1.41
CA PHE A 28 22.04 -42.82 -2.65
C PHE A 28 23.25 -43.20 -3.54
N LEU A 29 24.27 -42.35 -3.63
CA LEU A 29 25.51 -42.68 -4.33
C LEU A 29 26.24 -43.85 -3.68
N GLU A 30 26.16 -43.99 -2.36
CA GLU A 30 26.73 -45.12 -1.63
C GLU A 30 26.01 -46.44 -1.94
N VAL A 31 24.68 -46.41 -2.04
CA VAL A 31 23.89 -47.57 -2.48
C VAL A 31 24.18 -47.93 -3.94
N ILE A 32 24.25 -46.94 -4.83
CA ILE A 32 24.63 -47.17 -6.24
C ILE A 32 26.05 -47.74 -6.38
N PHE A 33 27.00 -47.25 -5.60
CA PHE A 33 28.37 -47.75 -5.62
C PHE A 33 28.43 -49.19 -5.10
N THR A 34 27.65 -49.50 -4.07
CA THR A 34 27.53 -50.85 -3.51
C THR A 34 26.91 -51.83 -4.50
N GLU A 35 25.85 -51.44 -5.20
CA GLU A 35 25.22 -52.27 -6.24
C GLU A 35 26.11 -52.44 -7.47
N LEU A 36 26.79 -51.39 -7.95
CA LEU A 36 27.76 -51.46 -9.06
C LEU A 36 28.93 -52.42 -8.77
N THR A 37 29.36 -52.51 -7.50
CA THR A 37 30.45 -53.41 -7.09
C THR A 37 29.97 -54.87 -6.96
N ALA A 38 28.66 -55.08 -6.74
CA ALA A 38 28.04 -56.39 -6.56
C ALA A 38 27.40 -56.97 -7.84
N GLN A 39 27.31 -56.20 -8.94
CA GLN A 39 26.71 -56.66 -10.18
C GLN A 39 27.64 -57.60 -10.96
N ASN A 40 27.06 -58.67 -11.50
CA ASN A 40 27.73 -59.53 -12.45
C ASN A 40 27.83 -58.77 -13.81
N PRO A 41 29.03 -58.57 -14.39
CA PRO A 41 29.26 -57.68 -15.55
C PRO A 41 28.52 -58.04 -16.85
N LEU A 42 27.68 -59.07 -16.85
CA LEU A 42 26.99 -59.59 -18.03
C LEU A 42 25.56 -59.04 -18.24
N GLU A 43 24.93 -58.35 -17.26
CA GLU A 43 23.57 -57.75 -17.41
C GLU A 43 23.44 -56.30 -16.89
N PRO A 44 24.05 -55.30 -17.55
CA PRO A 44 24.08 -53.91 -17.09
C PRO A 44 22.81 -53.07 -17.40
N ASN A 45 21.67 -53.67 -17.76
CA ASN A 45 20.52 -52.92 -18.30
C ASN A 45 19.61 -52.30 -17.22
N ASP A 46 19.29 -53.02 -16.14
CA ASP A 46 18.35 -52.51 -15.11
C ASP A 46 18.88 -51.27 -14.36
N THR A 47 20.19 -51.22 -14.10
CA THR A 47 20.83 -50.10 -13.40
C THR A 47 20.83 -48.81 -14.23
N LYS A 48 20.86 -48.93 -15.56
CA LYS A 48 20.85 -47.78 -16.47
C LYS A 48 19.49 -47.12 -16.52
N ASP A 49 18.42 -47.89 -16.56
CA ASP A 49 17.05 -47.36 -16.60
C ASP A 49 16.67 -46.71 -15.27
N LEU A 50 17.12 -47.27 -14.14
CA LEU A 50 16.98 -46.66 -12.82
C LEU A 50 17.75 -45.34 -12.72
N LEU A 51 19.02 -45.32 -13.13
CA LEU A 51 19.85 -44.11 -13.18
C LEU A 51 19.20 -43.01 -14.03
N ASN A 52 18.62 -43.35 -15.17
CA ASN A 52 17.94 -42.39 -16.04
C ASN A 52 16.67 -41.80 -15.39
N GLN A 53 15.88 -42.62 -14.68
CA GLN A 53 14.72 -42.15 -13.93
C GLN A 53 15.13 -41.20 -12.80
N ILE A 54 16.22 -41.50 -12.08
CA ILE A 54 16.71 -40.64 -11.01
C ILE A 54 17.31 -39.34 -11.54
N ALA A 55 18.08 -39.40 -12.64
CA ALA A 55 18.58 -38.19 -13.29
C ALA A 55 17.42 -37.27 -13.69
N THR A 56 16.30 -37.85 -14.15
CA THR A 56 15.07 -37.11 -14.46
C THR A 56 14.46 -36.49 -13.20
N ILE A 57 14.32 -37.26 -12.11
CA ILE A 57 13.77 -36.75 -10.83
C ILE A 57 14.65 -35.62 -10.28
N ARG A 58 15.98 -35.77 -10.31
CA ARG A 58 16.93 -34.73 -9.86
C ARG A 58 16.85 -33.47 -10.71
N SER A 59 16.64 -33.59 -12.01
CA SER A 59 16.39 -32.43 -12.87
C SER A 59 15.12 -31.71 -12.42
N ILE A 60 14.02 -32.45 -12.18
CA ILE A 60 12.76 -31.87 -11.69
C ILE A 60 12.94 -31.20 -10.33
N GLU A 61 13.64 -31.83 -9.38
CA GLU A 61 13.94 -31.24 -8.08
C GLU A 61 14.75 -29.94 -8.22
N SER A 62 15.76 -29.92 -9.08
CA SER A 62 16.54 -28.72 -9.37
C SER A 62 15.68 -27.61 -9.98
N ASP A 63 14.77 -27.97 -10.89
CA ASP A 63 13.84 -27.04 -11.52
C ASP A 63 12.84 -26.46 -10.50
N LEU A 64 12.33 -27.29 -9.58
CA LEU A 64 11.48 -26.85 -8.48
C LEU A 64 12.23 -25.92 -7.52
N GLN A 65 13.46 -26.27 -7.12
CA GLN A 65 14.29 -25.41 -6.29
C GLN A 65 14.62 -24.07 -6.97
N LEU A 66 14.79 -24.08 -8.29
CA LEU A 66 15.00 -22.86 -9.06
C LEU A 66 13.72 -22.03 -9.08
N ALA A 67 12.56 -22.63 -9.35
CA ALA A 67 11.27 -21.95 -9.32
C ALA A 67 11.00 -21.29 -7.96
N ASP A 68 11.26 -21.99 -6.86
CA ASP A 68 11.13 -21.45 -5.49
C ASP A 68 12.07 -20.25 -5.25
N LYS A 69 13.32 -20.34 -5.73
CA LYS A 69 14.27 -19.22 -5.62
C LYS A 69 13.83 -18.01 -6.44
N LEU A 70 13.28 -18.23 -7.64
CA LEU A 70 12.76 -17.18 -8.50
C LEU A 70 11.53 -16.51 -7.87
N GLU A 71 10.60 -17.28 -7.30
CA GLU A 71 9.44 -16.72 -6.59
C GLU A 71 9.87 -15.90 -5.38
N ASN A 72 10.83 -16.39 -4.60
CA ASN A 72 11.39 -15.64 -3.48
C ASN A 72 12.09 -14.35 -3.90
N MET A 73 12.79 -14.37 -5.04
CA MET A 73 13.42 -13.17 -5.60
C MET A 73 12.37 -12.16 -6.07
N LEU A 74 11.31 -12.62 -6.75
CA LEU A 74 10.20 -11.78 -7.17
C LEU A 74 9.53 -11.11 -5.96
N ARG A 75 9.17 -11.89 -4.93
CA ARG A 75 8.60 -11.34 -3.69
C ARG A 75 9.48 -10.25 -3.06
N ARG A 76 10.80 -10.46 -3.01
CA ARG A 76 11.74 -9.45 -2.48
C ARG A 76 11.76 -8.18 -3.34
N SER A 77 11.69 -8.31 -4.66
CA SER A 77 11.60 -7.19 -5.59
C SER A 77 10.30 -6.39 -5.37
N GLU A 78 9.18 -7.08 -5.25
CA GLU A 78 7.88 -6.44 -4.98
C GLU A 78 7.87 -5.72 -3.63
N ILE A 79 8.42 -6.32 -2.57
CA ILE A 79 8.56 -5.68 -1.25
C ILE A 79 9.41 -4.41 -1.36
N THR A 80 10.50 -4.45 -2.12
CA THR A 80 11.38 -3.28 -2.31
C THR A 80 10.64 -2.16 -3.04
N SER A 81 9.89 -2.50 -4.09
CA SER A 81 9.05 -1.56 -4.83
C SER A 81 7.98 -0.94 -3.92
N ALA A 82 7.23 -1.76 -3.19
CA ALA A 82 6.20 -1.30 -2.24
C ALA A 82 6.80 -0.45 -1.10
N SER A 83 7.99 -0.79 -0.61
CA SER A 83 8.69 0.00 0.42
C SER A 83 9.02 1.41 -0.06
N SER A 84 9.28 1.60 -1.36
CA SER A 84 9.51 2.93 -1.96
C SER A 84 8.24 3.77 -2.09
N MET A 85 7.06 3.13 -2.02
CA MET A 85 5.76 3.79 -2.06
C MET A 85 5.31 4.30 -0.68
N VAL A 86 5.93 3.83 0.40
CA VAL A 86 5.64 4.33 1.76
C VAL A 86 5.93 5.84 1.81
N GLY A 87 4.94 6.60 2.29
CA GLY A 87 4.97 8.07 2.32
C GLY A 87 4.66 8.75 0.98
N LYS A 88 4.48 8.00 -0.11
CA LYS A 88 3.99 8.54 -1.39
C LYS A 88 2.46 8.59 -1.37
N PHE A 89 1.90 9.44 -2.23
CA PHE A 89 0.47 9.52 -2.44
C PHE A 89 0.11 8.61 -3.62
N ILE A 90 -0.85 7.72 -3.44
CA ILE A 90 -1.26 6.77 -4.49
C ILE A 90 -2.75 6.87 -4.79
N THR A 91 -3.12 6.46 -5.99
CA THR A 91 -4.50 6.17 -6.38
C THR A 91 -4.60 4.70 -6.77
N GLY A 92 -5.69 4.05 -6.38
CA GLY A 92 -5.91 2.65 -6.69
C GLY A 92 -7.31 2.20 -6.36
N THR A 93 -7.54 0.90 -6.42
CA THR A 93 -8.86 0.31 -6.16
C THR A 93 -8.76 -0.78 -5.09
N THR A 94 -9.63 -0.68 -4.08
CA THR A 94 -9.78 -1.70 -3.04
C THR A 94 -10.33 -3.02 -3.61
N ASP A 95 -10.25 -4.11 -2.84
CA ASP A 95 -10.78 -5.41 -3.24
C ASP A 95 -12.30 -5.39 -3.55
N ASN A 96 -13.01 -4.40 -3.01
CA ASN A 96 -14.45 -4.22 -3.22
C ASN A 96 -14.77 -3.40 -4.48
N GLY A 97 -13.76 -2.98 -5.26
CA GLY A 97 -13.95 -2.15 -6.44
C GLY A 97 -14.17 -0.66 -6.14
N VAL A 98 -13.92 -0.22 -4.91
CA VAL A 98 -14.03 1.19 -4.50
C VAL A 98 -12.68 1.87 -4.71
N ASP A 99 -12.69 3.05 -5.34
CA ASP A 99 -11.51 3.87 -5.50
C ASP A 99 -10.98 4.33 -4.14
N ALA A 100 -9.68 4.14 -3.94
CA ALA A 100 -8.96 4.54 -2.74
C ALA A 100 -7.82 5.46 -3.13
N ILE A 101 -7.74 6.58 -2.43
CA ILE A 101 -6.79 7.66 -2.69
C ILE A 101 -6.24 8.11 -1.35
N GLY A 102 -4.92 8.15 -1.22
CA GLY A 102 -4.30 8.60 0.02
C GLY A 102 -2.80 8.40 0.09
N PHE A 103 -2.23 8.79 1.22
CA PHE A 103 -0.84 8.51 1.54
C PHE A 103 -0.67 7.08 2.01
N VAL A 104 0.41 6.41 1.59
CA VAL A 104 0.74 5.08 2.07
C VAL A 104 1.44 5.17 3.42
N ASP A 105 0.75 4.76 4.49
CA ASP A 105 1.31 4.75 5.84
C ASP A 105 2.20 3.53 6.09
N SER A 106 1.79 2.37 5.57
CA SER A 106 2.54 1.12 5.75
C SER A 106 2.25 0.10 4.66
N VAL A 107 3.16 -0.87 4.54
CA VAL A 107 3.00 -2.04 3.67
C VAL A 107 2.90 -3.28 4.53
N SER A 108 1.90 -4.12 4.26
CA SER A 108 1.69 -5.40 4.90
C SER A 108 1.86 -6.55 3.92
N ILE A 109 2.49 -7.63 4.39
CA ILE A 109 2.71 -8.84 3.59
C ILE A 109 1.76 -9.89 4.13
N THR A 110 0.79 -10.29 3.32
CA THR A 110 -0.18 -11.33 3.66
C THR A 110 0.05 -12.58 2.79
N ARG A 111 -0.72 -13.64 3.02
CA ARG A 111 -0.68 -14.83 2.16
C ARG A 111 -1.20 -14.55 0.74
N GLU A 112 -2.01 -13.52 0.58
CA GLU A 112 -2.61 -13.12 -0.70
C GLU A 112 -1.68 -12.22 -1.52
N GLY A 113 -0.65 -11.64 -0.88
CA GLY A 113 0.31 -10.75 -1.53
C GLY A 113 0.64 -9.53 -0.67
N ILE A 114 1.17 -8.50 -1.32
CA ILE A 114 1.56 -7.26 -0.68
C ILE A 114 0.39 -6.27 -0.75
N ARG A 115 0.04 -5.68 0.39
CA ARG A 115 -1.02 -4.69 0.56
C ARG A 115 -0.45 -3.41 1.14
N MET A 116 -0.91 -2.27 0.63
CA MET A 116 -0.62 -0.94 1.14
C MET A 116 -1.78 -0.45 1.99
N ASN A 117 -1.48 -0.03 3.21
CA ASN A 117 -2.42 0.62 4.12
C ASN A 117 -2.31 2.12 3.91
N LEU A 118 -3.44 2.73 3.57
CA LEU A 118 -3.56 4.14 3.32
C LEU A 118 -3.94 4.91 4.59
N SER A 119 -3.68 6.22 4.58
CA SER A 119 -3.99 7.14 5.68
C SER A 119 -5.48 7.28 6.01
N ASP A 120 -6.37 6.91 5.07
CA ASP A 120 -7.83 6.85 5.28
C ASP A 120 -8.28 5.55 5.97
N GLY A 121 -7.36 4.61 6.22
CA GLY A 121 -7.62 3.27 6.77
C GLY A 121 -7.94 2.20 5.72
N SER A 122 -7.98 2.56 4.43
CA SER A 122 -8.19 1.62 3.33
C SER A 122 -6.95 0.77 3.06
N SER A 123 -7.15 -0.44 2.52
CA SER A 123 -6.08 -1.33 2.07
C SER A 123 -6.18 -1.56 0.57
N VAL A 124 -5.09 -1.32 -0.16
CA VAL A 124 -4.99 -1.54 -1.61
C VAL A 124 -3.90 -2.55 -1.92
N ALA A 125 -4.19 -3.56 -2.74
CA ALA A 125 -3.19 -4.52 -3.19
C ALA A 125 -2.17 -3.85 -4.13
N LEU A 126 -0.91 -4.30 -4.10
CA LEU A 126 0.13 -3.77 -4.99
C LEU A 126 -0.24 -3.84 -6.48
N SER A 127 -0.99 -4.87 -6.88
CA SER A 127 -1.50 -5.04 -8.24
C SER A 127 -2.55 -4.02 -8.67
N ASN A 128 -3.20 -3.35 -7.71
CA ASN A 128 -4.34 -2.46 -7.97
C ASN A 128 -3.97 -0.97 -7.88
N VAL A 129 -2.68 -0.65 -7.72
CA VAL A 129 -2.20 0.72 -7.79
C VAL A 129 -2.25 1.19 -9.24
N GLN A 130 -2.89 2.34 -9.46
CA GLN A 130 -3.04 2.95 -10.77
C GLN A 130 -2.04 4.08 -10.98
N GLU A 131 -1.85 4.92 -9.96
CA GLU A 131 -0.95 6.07 -10.03
C GLU A 131 -0.16 6.24 -8.73
N ILE A 132 1.08 6.69 -8.87
CA ILE A 132 1.99 7.01 -7.76
C ILE A 132 2.45 8.45 -7.96
N ILE A 133 2.09 9.30 -7.01
CA ILE A 133 2.44 10.71 -6.99
C ILE A 133 3.50 10.91 -5.91
N ASP A 134 4.68 11.32 -6.35
CA ASP A 134 5.71 11.77 -5.43
C ASP A 134 5.41 13.21 -5.03
N THR A 135 4.81 13.38 -3.85
CA THR A 135 4.49 14.70 -3.31
C THR A 135 5.72 15.56 -3.07
N ALA A 136 6.93 14.96 -2.94
CA ALA A 136 8.17 15.73 -2.89
C ALA A 136 8.50 16.43 -4.21
N LEU A 137 7.96 15.95 -5.34
CA LEU A 137 8.12 16.58 -6.66
C LEU A 137 7.11 17.70 -6.89
N LEU A 138 6.05 17.78 -6.08
CA LEU A 138 5.02 18.81 -6.19
C LEU A 138 5.47 20.16 -5.58
N GLY A 139 6.70 20.25 -5.07
CA GLY A 139 7.14 21.37 -4.24
C GLY A 139 6.46 21.33 -2.87
N PRO A 140 6.83 22.21 -1.93
CA PRO A 140 5.99 22.44 -0.77
C PRO A 140 4.60 22.79 -1.30
N ALA A 141 3.55 22.18 -0.72
CA ALA A 141 2.20 22.70 -0.91
C ALA A 141 2.32 24.20 -0.66
N GLN A 142 1.93 25.01 -1.65
CA GLN A 142 1.80 26.43 -1.40
C GLN A 142 0.78 26.51 -0.28
N GLU A 143 1.24 26.77 0.95
CA GLU A 143 0.34 27.09 2.03
C GLU A 143 -0.60 28.17 1.47
N PRO A 144 -1.94 28.07 1.68
CA PRO A 144 -2.75 29.27 1.53
C PRO A 144 -2.03 30.33 2.37
N GLY A 145 -1.51 31.36 1.71
CA GLY A 145 -0.32 32.08 2.15
C GLY A 145 -0.35 32.39 3.64
N ALA A 146 0.52 31.75 4.43
CA ALA A 146 0.75 32.15 5.81
C ALA A 146 1.52 33.50 5.93
N ASP A 147 1.70 34.19 4.80
CA ASP A 147 2.24 35.55 4.66
C ASP A 147 1.41 36.39 3.66
N GLU A 148 0.13 36.03 3.48
CA GLU A 148 -0.88 36.98 3.03
C GLU A 148 -1.92 36.99 4.14
N THR A 149 -1.73 37.83 5.16
CA THR A 149 -2.93 38.52 5.67
C THR A 149 -3.64 39.01 4.42
N PRO A 150 -4.85 38.52 4.08
CA PRO A 150 -5.57 39.10 2.96
C PRO A 150 -5.53 40.61 3.19
N GLU A 151 -5.11 41.39 2.19
CA GLU A 151 -5.33 42.83 2.34
C GLU A 151 -6.81 42.98 2.68
N PRO A 152 -7.14 43.73 3.76
CA PRO A 152 -8.51 43.80 4.21
C PRO A 152 -9.37 44.17 3.01
N VAL A 153 -10.29 43.29 2.65
CA VAL A 153 -11.25 43.53 1.58
C VAL A 153 -12.20 44.59 2.12
N LEU A 154 -11.85 45.86 1.93
CA LEU A 154 -12.62 46.96 2.52
C LEU A 154 -13.93 47.23 1.77
N ASP A 155 -13.96 46.95 0.46
CA ASP A 155 -15.17 46.92 -0.37
C ASP A 155 -15.83 45.54 -0.21
N GLN A 156 -16.90 45.52 0.56
CA GLN A 156 -17.61 44.31 0.98
C GLN A 156 -18.87 44.06 0.16
N ASN A 157 -19.40 45.09 -0.49
CA ASN A 157 -20.61 44.99 -1.31
C ASN A 157 -20.30 44.89 -2.82
N GLY A 158 -19.03 45.08 -3.22
CA GLY A 158 -18.52 44.98 -4.58
C GLY A 158 -18.86 46.19 -5.47
N ASP A 159 -19.16 47.35 -4.88
CA ASP A 159 -19.54 48.56 -5.60
C ASP A 159 -18.34 49.42 -6.05
N GLY A 160 -17.13 49.06 -5.63
CA GLY A 160 -15.87 49.71 -5.98
C GLY A 160 -15.54 50.93 -5.13
N GLU A 161 -16.35 51.24 -4.11
CA GLU A 161 -16.09 52.27 -3.11
C GLU A 161 -15.97 51.63 -1.71
N VAL A 162 -15.27 52.32 -0.80
CA VAL A 162 -15.24 51.94 0.63
C VAL A 162 -16.02 53.00 1.38
N ASN A 163 -17.22 52.67 1.82
CA ASN A 163 -18.17 53.59 2.47
C ASN A 163 -19.01 52.88 3.57
N THR A 164 -20.01 53.57 4.11
CA THR A 164 -20.87 53.03 5.18
C THR A 164 -21.67 51.79 4.77
N ASP A 165 -21.89 51.57 3.47
CA ASP A 165 -22.61 50.40 2.97
C ASP A 165 -21.79 49.11 3.15
N ASP A 166 -20.46 49.19 3.13
CA ASP A 166 -19.58 48.07 3.47
C ASP A 166 -19.68 47.71 4.95
N LEU A 167 -19.72 48.72 5.81
CA LEU A 167 -19.93 48.53 7.25
C LEU A 167 -21.28 47.87 7.53
N ASN A 168 -22.34 48.32 6.83
CA ASN A 168 -23.67 47.72 6.93
C ASN A 168 -23.71 46.28 6.41
N PHE A 169 -22.93 45.97 5.37
CA PHE A 169 -22.81 44.61 4.85
C PHE A 169 -22.24 43.66 5.89
N VAL A 170 -21.12 44.01 6.53
CA VAL A 170 -20.51 43.19 7.58
C VAL A 170 -21.44 43.05 8.79
N LEU A 171 -22.07 44.15 9.23
CA LEU A 171 -23.03 44.13 10.35
C LEU A 171 -24.23 43.20 10.10
N ALA A 172 -24.67 43.06 8.84
CA ALA A 172 -25.76 42.16 8.47
C ALA A 172 -25.36 40.68 8.50
N HIS A 173 -24.06 40.36 8.46
CA HIS A 173 -23.52 39.01 8.36
C HIS A 173 -22.76 38.54 9.61
N ILE A 174 -22.79 39.31 10.70
CA ILE A 174 -22.19 38.95 11.99
C ILE A 174 -22.66 37.57 12.47
N GLY A 175 -21.70 36.76 12.92
CA GLY A 175 -21.91 35.42 13.45
C GLY A 175 -21.91 34.31 12.39
N GLN A 176 -21.60 34.63 11.13
CA GLN A 176 -21.40 33.64 10.08
C GLN A 176 -19.93 33.16 10.06
N SER A 177 -19.73 31.86 9.88
CA SER A 177 -18.42 31.30 9.55
C SER A 177 -18.31 31.21 8.03
N VAL A 178 -17.29 31.83 7.48
CA VAL A 178 -17.05 31.92 6.03
C VAL A 178 -15.64 31.42 5.71
N THR A 179 -15.35 31.20 4.43
CA THR A 179 -13.98 30.88 4.02
C THR A 179 -13.11 32.13 4.24
N PRO A 180 -11.90 32.01 4.82
CA PRO A 180 -10.96 33.12 4.94
C PRO A 180 -10.82 33.94 3.65
N GLY A 181 -10.94 35.26 3.77
CA GLY A 181 -10.80 36.20 2.65
C GLY A 181 -12.04 36.30 1.73
N THR A 182 -13.22 35.95 2.23
CA THR A 182 -14.50 36.16 1.53
C THR A 182 -15.26 37.36 2.11
N LEU A 183 -16.28 37.84 1.38
CA LEU A 183 -17.10 38.96 1.81
C LEU A 183 -17.71 38.69 3.19
N GLY A 184 -17.55 39.63 4.10
CA GLY A 184 -17.90 39.59 5.51
C GLY A 184 -16.68 39.44 6.43
N ASP A 185 -15.64 38.71 6.01
CA ASP A 185 -14.44 38.39 6.80
C ASP A 185 -13.28 39.26 6.31
N VAL A 186 -13.18 40.46 6.89
CA VAL A 186 -12.26 41.51 6.50
C VAL A 186 -10.84 41.18 6.96
N ASP A 187 -10.69 40.52 8.12
CA ASP A 187 -9.39 40.18 8.70
C ASP A 187 -8.88 38.76 8.30
N GLY A 188 -9.71 37.95 7.64
CA GLY A 188 -9.36 36.63 7.12
C GLY A 188 -9.31 35.55 8.20
N ASN A 189 -9.93 35.76 9.35
CA ASN A 189 -9.94 34.79 10.45
C ASN A 189 -10.98 33.66 10.25
N GLY A 190 -11.79 33.71 9.20
CA GLY A 190 -12.83 32.74 8.86
C GLY A 190 -14.16 32.92 9.60
N VAL A 191 -14.34 34.02 10.35
CA VAL A 191 -15.55 34.34 11.10
C VAL A 191 -15.91 35.83 10.98
N VAL A 192 -17.15 36.12 10.60
CA VAL A 192 -17.66 37.50 10.50
C VAL A 192 -18.06 38.00 11.88
N ASN A 193 -17.36 38.98 12.44
CA ASN A 193 -17.54 39.49 13.80
C ASN A 193 -17.36 41.02 13.91
N GLU A 194 -17.36 41.55 15.14
CA GLU A 194 -17.25 43.00 15.39
C GLU A 194 -15.87 43.56 15.01
N ASP A 195 -14.82 42.73 15.00
CA ASP A 195 -13.47 43.11 14.61
C ASP A 195 -13.41 43.41 13.10
N ASP A 196 -14.17 42.67 12.27
CA ASP A 196 -14.33 42.97 10.83
C ASP A 196 -15.01 44.32 10.59
N ALA A 197 -16.07 44.61 11.35
CA ALA A 197 -16.77 45.88 11.28
C ALA A 197 -15.88 47.04 11.76
N ALA A 198 -15.05 46.80 12.78
CA ALA A 198 -14.10 47.77 13.28
C ALA A 198 -13.02 48.10 12.22
N ALA A 199 -12.54 47.10 11.48
CA ALA A 199 -11.56 47.29 10.42
C ALA A 199 -12.07 48.23 9.31
N ILE A 200 -13.33 48.11 8.90
CA ILE A 200 -13.96 49.03 7.92
C ILE A 200 -14.13 50.42 8.52
N ASN A 201 -14.62 50.52 9.76
CA ASN A 201 -14.83 51.81 10.41
C ASN A 201 -13.51 52.58 10.63
N GLU A 202 -12.40 51.88 10.88
CA GLU A 202 -11.06 52.49 10.92
C GLU A 202 -10.63 53.03 9.55
N ALA A 203 -10.91 52.28 8.48
CA ALA A 203 -10.61 52.70 7.12
C ALA A 203 -11.43 53.91 6.64
N LEU A 204 -12.66 54.07 7.17
CA LEU A 204 -13.53 55.23 6.92
C LEU A 204 -13.10 56.49 7.70
N GLY A 205 -12.07 56.39 8.54
CA GLY A 205 -11.48 57.52 9.25
C GLY A 205 -12.36 58.06 10.37
N GLY A 206 -12.65 57.20 11.36
CA GLY A 206 -13.51 57.45 12.53
C GLY A 206 -13.61 58.88 13.07
#